data_AF-M5K3B2-F1
#
_entry.id   AF-M5K3B2-F1
#
_cell.length_a   1.000
_cell.length_b   1.000
_cell.length_c   1.000
_cell.angle_alpha   90.00
_cell.angle_beta   90.00
_cell.angle_gamma   90.00
#
_symmetry.space_group_name_H-M   'P 1'
#
loop_
_entity.id
_entity.type
_entity.pdbx_description
1 polymer ?
#
loop_
_entity_poly.entity_id
_entity_poly.type
_entity_poly.pdbx_seq_one_letter_code
_entity_poly.pdbx_strand_id
1 'polypeptide(L)'
;MVWIAFTLHGGNWRASSWGKVLGYAELMTLVDRDRPEPGMWVEQGAPHEDALEVGKAVADLARFDVSFPDGWNPVADWQDFDGLTADAVARATERLMLRPARSRSAGIASLVISSAVLGRAPDYTAPEPECVVFARREGTPSWFVRRPAVDAFGREYSVEVDGFNRRAHRPYPGAYRKFVLTPDPTADILGRIDYQIWVAALAKLESALIDRLVGRKLTFSHRSATPWLEDRDMVGIQLCRAFGDTKRVEPQNKC
;
A
#
# COMPACT_ATOMS: atom_id res chain seq x y z
N MET A 1 19.96 16.54 -24.08
CA MET A 1 19.22 16.13 -22.87
C MET A 1 19.14 17.35 -21.98
N VAL A 2 18.08 18.16 -22.10
CA VAL A 2 17.97 19.45 -21.41
C VAL A 2 16.99 19.29 -20.27
N TRP A 3 17.53 19.24 -19.06
CA TRP A 3 16.78 19.33 -17.81
C TRP A 3 16.49 20.80 -17.55
N ILE A 4 15.22 21.19 -17.50
CA ILE A 4 14.85 22.52 -16.99
C ILE A 4 14.82 22.41 -15.47
N ALA A 5 15.88 22.91 -14.84
CA ALA A 5 15.92 23.18 -13.41
C ALA A 5 15.11 24.44 -13.12
N PHE A 6 14.12 24.35 -12.23
CA PHE A 6 13.58 25.51 -11.54
C PHE A 6 14.07 25.50 -10.11
N THR A 7 15.13 26.27 -9.87
CA THR A 7 15.51 26.73 -8.54
C THR A 7 14.62 27.94 -8.23
N LEU A 8 13.68 27.83 -7.29
CA LEU A 8 13.02 28.98 -6.70
C LEU A 8 13.15 28.92 -5.18
N HIS A 9 13.57 30.07 -4.66
CA HIS A 9 13.85 30.35 -3.26
C HIS A 9 12.56 30.33 -2.44
N GLY A 10 12.70 30.18 -1.11
CA GLY A 10 11.61 29.91 -0.19
C GLY A 10 10.39 30.84 -0.28
N GLY A 11 9.21 30.25 -0.11
CA GLY A 11 7.93 30.95 0.00
C GLY A 11 6.72 30.02 -0.11
N ASN A 12 6.07 29.76 1.03
CA ASN A 12 4.71 29.21 1.20
C ASN A 12 4.23 28.03 0.31
N TRP A 13 4.36 26.82 0.85
CA TRP A 13 3.81 25.54 0.34
C TRP A 13 2.26 25.45 0.32
N ARG A 14 1.54 26.50 0.70
CA ARG A 14 0.06 26.51 0.82
C ARG A 14 -0.69 26.86 -0.48
N ALA A 15 0.00 27.24 -1.54
CA ALA A 15 -0.63 27.64 -2.82
C ALA A 15 -0.63 26.52 -3.88
N SER A 16 -0.90 25.27 -3.49
CA SER A 16 -1.12 24.18 -4.46
C SER A 16 -2.59 23.79 -4.52
N SER A 17 -3.08 23.47 -5.73
CA SER A 17 -4.45 22.96 -5.99
C SER A 17 -4.84 21.76 -5.10
N TRP A 18 -3.85 21.05 -4.55
CA TRP A 18 -4.01 19.91 -3.66
C TRP A 18 -4.28 20.27 -2.20
N GLY A 19 -3.88 21.47 -1.74
CA GLY A 19 -4.29 21.97 -0.42
C GLY A 19 -5.81 22.10 -0.28
N LYS A 20 -6.51 22.35 -1.38
CA LYS A 20 -7.97 22.47 -1.44
C LYS A 20 -8.70 21.12 -1.34
N VAL A 21 -8.13 20.06 -1.94
CA VAL A 21 -8.72 18.70 -1.91
C VAL A 21 -8.52 18.04 -0.53
N LEU A 22 -7.34 18.23 0.08
CA LEU A 22 -7.06 17.77 1.45
C LEU A 22 -7.90 18.52 2.50
N GLY A 23 -8.07 19.84 2.34
CA GLY A 23 -8.93 20.64 3.24
C GLY A 23 -10.41 20.25 3.20
N TYR A 24 -10.95 19.83 2.04
CA TYR A 24 -12.31 19.31 1.94
C TYR A 24 -12.50 17.99 2.70
N ALA A 25 -11.50 17.10 2.63
CA ALA A 25 -11.53 15.81 3.31
C ALA A 25 -11.47 15.95 4.85
N GLU A 26 -10.80 16.98 5.36
CA GLU A 26 -10.69 17.23 6.82
C GLU A 26 -11.88 18.00 7.41
N LEU A 27 -12.40 19.03 6.73
CA LEU A 27 -13.42 19.91 7.33
C LEU A 27 -14.86 19.61 6.90
N MET A 28 -15.10 18.77 5.89
CA MET A 28 -16.44 18.55 5.28
C MET A 28 -17.16 19.86 4.90
N THR A 29 -16.40 20.96 4.76
CA THR A 29 -16.87 22.26 4.28
C THR A 29 -15.88 22.78 3.25
N LEU A 30 -16.39 23.47 2.21
CA LEU A 30 -15.54 24.10 1.22
C LEU A 30 -14.90 25.35 1.83
N VAL A 31 -13.62 25.29 2.18
CA VAL A 31 -12.86 26.48 2.58
C VAL A 31 -12.44 27.22 1.31
N ASP A 32 -13.29 28.14 0.85
CA ASP A 32 -12.92 29.07 -0.22
C ASP A 32 -12.08 30.21 0.36
N ARG A 33 -10.76 30.11 0.20
CA ARG A 33 -9.83 31.25 0.36
C ARG A 33 -8.74 31.16 -0.70
N ASP A 34 -9.06 31.72 -1.86
CA ASP A 34 -8.35 32.88 -2.40
C ASP A 34 -9.16 33.38 -3.59
N ARG A 35 -9.77 34.56 -3.45
CA ARG A 35 -10.35 35.29 -4.57
C ARG A 35 -9.15 35.76 -5.41
N PRO A 36 -8.90 35.24 -6.62
CA PRO A 36 -7.88 35.83 -7.48
C PRO A 36 -8.24 37.31 -7.68
N GLU A 37 -7.23 38.19 -7.68
CA GLU A 37 -7.48 39.59 -8.02
C GLU A 37 -8.24 39.67 -9.36
N PRO A 38 -9.23 40.56 -9.50
CA PRO A 38 -9.96 40.72 -10.74
C PRO A 38 -8.97 41.05 -11.86
N GLY A 39 -8.75 40.12 -12.79
CA GLY A 39 -7.87 40.31 -13.94
C GLY A 39 -6.69 39.34 -14.05
N MET A 40 -6.41 38.52 -13.03
CA MET A 40 -5.37 37.47 -13.13
C MET A 40 -5.97 36.15 -13.66
N TRP A 41 -6.64 36.20 -14.81
CA TRP A 41 -6.92 35.01 -15.59
C TRP A 41 -5.69 34.77 -16.46
N VAL A 42 -4.78 33.90 -16.01
CA VAL A 42 -3.88 33.28 -16.97
C VAL A 42 -4.79 32.45 -17.85
N GLU A 43 -5.00 32.91 -19.08
CA GLU A 43 -5.70 32.17 -20.11
C GLU A 43 -4.86 30.90 -20.39
N GLN A 44 -5.06 29.89 -19.55
CA GLN A 44 -4.53 28.57 -19.79
C GLN A 44 -5.25 28.11 -21.05
N GLY A 45 -4.57 28.22 -22.19
CA GLY A 45 -5.07 27.71 -23.47
C GLY A 45 -5.54 26.27 -23.33
N ALA A 46 -6.29 25.79 -24.33
CA ALA A 46 -6.84 24.44 -24.28
C ALA A 46 -5.75 23.39 -23.92
N PRO A 47 -6.01 22.48 -22.97
CA PRO A 47 -5.04 21.47 -22.60
C PRO A 47 -4.69 20.62 -23.82
N HIS A 48 -3.41 20.26 -23.94
CA HIS A 48 -2.93 19.42 -25.03
C HIS A 48 -3.68 18.07 -25.04
N GLU A 49 -3.98 17.53 -26.23
CA GLU A 49 -4.74 16.29 -26.39
C GLU A 49 -4.14 15.11 -25.61
N ASP A 50 -2.82 14.92 -25.71
CA ASP A 50 -2.08 13.93 -24.90
C ASP A 50 -2.34 14.05 -23.39
N ALA A 51 -2.45 15.27 -22.84
CA ALA A 51 -2.71 15.46 -21.42
C ALA A 51 -4.12 15.00 -21.03
N LEU A 52 -5.10 15.19 -21.92
CA LEU A 52 -6.45 14.67 -21.74
C LEU A 52 -6.47 13.14 -21.80
N GLU A 53 -5.72 12.54 -22.74
CA GLU A 53 -5.62 11.08 -22.87
C GLU A 53 -4.95 10.43 -21.66
N VAL A 54 -3.84 11.01 -21.18
CA VAL A 54 -3.19 10.59 -19.93
C VAL A 54 -4.15 10.73 -18.75
N GLY A 55 -4.83 11.88 -18.62
CA GLY A 55 -5.79 12.12 -17.54
C GLY A 55 -6.92 11.07 -17.50
N LYS A 56 -7.48 10.71 -18.67
CA LYS A 56 -8.48 9.64 -18.79
C LYS A 56 -7.91 8.28 -18.38
N ALA A 57 -6.72 7.93 -18.86
CA ALA A 57 -6.09 6.65 -18.54
C ALA A 57 -5.77 6.51 -17.04
N VAL A 58 -5.30 7.58 -16.39
CA VAL A 58 -5.06 7.61 -14.95
C VAL A 58 -6.39 7.49 -14.18
N ALA A 59 -7.44 8.19 -14.61
CA ALA A 59 -8.76 8.07 -13.99
C ALA A 59 -9.33 6.64 -14.09
N ASP A 60 -9.10 5.95 -15.21
CA ASP A 60 -9.53 4.57 -15.42
C ASP A 60 -8.85 3.56 -14.47
N LEU A 61 -7.69 3.89 -13.87
CA LEU A 61 -7.07 3.05 -12.83
C LEU A 61 -7.98 2.84 -11.62
N ALA A 62 -8.89 3.78 -11.34
CA ALA A 62 -9.89 3.66 -10.28
C ALA A 62 -10.94 2.55 -10.53
N ARG A 63 -10.86 1.86 -11.68
CA ARG A 63 -11.67 0.68 -12.01
C ARG A 63 -10.92 -0.64 -11.78
N PHE A 64 -9.69 -0.59 -11.29
CA PHE A 64 -8.88 -1.76 -10.99
C PHE A 64 -8.82 -2.02 -9.48
N ASP A 65 -8.55 -3.26 -9.10
CA ASP A 65 -8.24 -3.67 -7.73
C ASP A 65 -6.96 -4.52 -7.74
N VAL A 66 -6.43 -4.73 -6.54
CA VAL A 66 -5.16 -5.42 -6.29
C VAL A 66 -5.39 -6.93 -6.21
N SER A 67 -4.59 -7.70 -6.95
CA SER A 67 -4.55 -9.16 -6.89
C SER A 67 -3.14 -9.64 -6.56
N PHE A 68 -3.04 -10.54 -5.59
CA PHE A 68 -1.80 -11.19 -5.20
C PHE A 68 -1.70 -12.54 -5.91
N PRO A 69 -0.69 -12.78 -6.76
CA PRO A 69 -0.52 -14.04 -7.46
C PRO A 69 -0.02 -15.16 -6.52
N ASP A 70 -0.19 -16.41 -6.93
CA ASP A 70 0.35 -17.56 -6.21
C ASP A 70 1.88 -17.47 -6.12
N GLY A 71 2.42 -17.80 -4.94
CA GLY A 71 3.86 -17.73 -4.67
C GLY A 71 4.41 -16.31 -4.50
N TRP A 72 3.55 -15.29 -4.45
CA TRP A 72 3.94 -13.92 -4.16
C TRP A 72 4.54 -13.78 -2.75
N ASN A 73 5.72 -13.17 -2.66
CA ASN A 73 6.35 -12.82 -1.40
C ASN A 73 7.10 -11.48 -1.55
N PRO A 74 6.64 -10.39 -0.90
CA PRO A 74 7.29 -9.09 -1.00
C PRO A 74 8.61 -9.00 -0.22
N VAL A 75 8.92 -9.99 0.62
CA VAL A 75 10.09 -10.05 1.52
C VAL A 75 10.90 -11.33 1.31
N ALA A 76 11.03 -11.75 0.04
CA ALA A 76 11.75 -12.96 -0.33
C ALA A 76 13.27 -12.92 -0.08
N ASP A 77 13.81 -11.74 0.22
CA ASP A 77 15.17 -11.44 0.66
C ASP A 77 15.38 -11.59 2.17
N TRP A 78 14.30 -11.66 2.97
CA TRP A 78 14.41 -11.78 4.42
C TRP A 78 14.50 -13.24 4.85
N GLN A 79 15.18 -13.47 5.97
CA GLN A 79 15.13 -14.74 6.67
C GLN A 79 13.71 -15.02 7.18
N ASP A 80 13.26 -16.27 7.04
CA ASP A 80 12.04 -16.73 7.71
C ASP A 80 12.37 -17.27 9.10
N PHE A 81 11.65 -16.76 10.10
CA PHE A 81 11.79 -17.13 11.50
C PHE A 81 10.57 -17.94 11.95
N ASP A 82 10.53 -19.21 11.58
CA ASP A 82 9.44 -20.14 11.87
C ASP A 82 8.05 -19.59 11.49
N GLY A 83 7.94 -18.95 10.32
CA GLY A 83 6.68 -18.39 9.81
C GLY A 83 6.34 -16.98 10.31
N LEU A 84 7.13 -16.36 11.17
CA LEU A 84 6.88 -14.98 11.63
C LEU A 84 6.89 -13.96 10.49
N THR A 85 7.73 -14.18 9.48
CA THR A 85 7.81 -13.33 8.29
C THR A 85 6.55 -13.50 7.44
N ALA A 86 6.10 -14.73 7.24
CA ALA A 86 4.83 -15.03 6.56
C ALA A 86 3.63 -14.41 7.28
N ASP A 87 3.59 -14.49 8.62
CA ASP A 87 2.55 -13.86 9.44
C ASP A 87 2.56 -12.33 9.29
N ALA A 88 3.73 -11.71 9.19
CA ALA A 88 3.84 -10.27 8.95
C ALA A 88 3.31 -9.85 7.57
N VAL A 89 3.63 -10.64 6.53
CA VAL A 89 3.07 -10.43 5.19
C VAL A 89 1.56 -10.59 5.19
N ALA A 90 1.03 -11.60 5.89
CA ALA A 90 -0.41 -11.81 6.03
C ALA A 90 -1.10 -10.63 6.71
N ARG A 91 -0.53 -10.10 7.82
CA ARG A 91 -1.06 -8.90 8.51
C ARG A 91 -1.05 -7.65 7.62
N ALA A 92 0.03 -7.41 6.88
CA ALA A 92 0.12 -6.29 5.95
C ALA A 92 -0.92 -6.41 4.83
N THR A 93 -1.09 -7.62 4.29
CA THR A 93 -2.08 -7.94 3.26
C THR A 93 -3.51 -7.75 3.78
N GLU A 94 -3.82 -8.27 4.97
CA GLU A 94 -5.11 -8.08 5.63
C GLU A 94 -5.39 -6.59 5.84
N ARG A 95 -4.40 -5.82 6.31
CA ARG A 95 -4.54 -4.37 6.51
C ARG A 95 -4.85 -3.62 5.21
N LEU A 96 -4.28 -4.04 4.08
CA LEU A 96 -4.67 -3.50 2.78
C LEU A 96 -6.12 -3.90 2.44
N MET A 97 -6.47 -5.17 2.64
CA MET A 97 -7.76 -5.73 2.25
C MET A 97 -8.94 -5.29 3.12
N LEU A 98 -8.69 -4.84 4.35
CA LEU A 98 -9.68 -4.19 5.23
C LEU A 98 -10.16 -2.84 4.68
N ARG A 99 -9.39 -2.19 3.79
CA ARG A 99 -9.85 -0.96 3.11
C ARG A 99 -10.99 -1.31 2.16
N PRO A 100 -12.09 -0.53 2.08
CA PRO A 100 -13.16 -0.78 1.10
C PRO A 100 -12.60 -0.85 -0.33
N ALA A 101 -13.14 -1.73 -1.18
CA ALA A 101 -12.64 -1.92 -2.55
C ALA A 101 -12.52 -0.60 -3.32
N ARG A 102 -13.55 0.27 -3.24
CA ARG A 102 -13.52 1.61 -3.84
C ARG A 102 -12.35 2.48 -3.36
N SER A 103 -11.99 2.38 -2.08
CA SER A 103 -10.85 3.11 -1.50
C SER A 103 -9.52 2.54 -2.00
N ARG A 104 -9.40 1.22 -2.16
CA ARG A 104 -8.20 0.60 -2.74
C ARG A 104 -8.02 1.02 -4.19
N SER A 105 -9.08 0.94 -5.01
CA SER A 105 -9.06 1.35 -6.40
C SER A 105 -8.69 2.82 -6.58
N ALA A 106 -9.27 3.72 -5.78
CA ALA A 106 -8.88 5.14 -5.77
C ALA A 106 -7.43 5.33 -5.34
N GLY A 107 -6.93 4.51 -4.41
CA GLY A 107 -5.54 4.50 -3.95
C GLY A 107 -4.54 4.25 -5.08
N ILE A 108 -4.87 3.37 -6.05
CA ILE A 108 -3.99 3.10 -7.21
C ILE A 108 -3.76 4.37 -8.04
N ALA A 109 -4.82 5.09 -8.38
CA ALA A 109 -4.72 6.34 -9.14
C ALA A 109 -3.98 7.42 -8.32
N SER A 110 -4.29 7.54 -7.03
CA SER A 110 -3.61 8.48 -6.14
C SER A 110 -2.11 8.20 -6.08
N LEU A 111 -1.70 6.93 -6.01
CA LEU A 111 -0.30 6.54 -5.94
C LEU A 111 0.48 7.00 -7.18
N VAL A 112 -0.07 6.78 -8.38
CA VAL A 112 0.53 7.24 -9.64
C VAL A 112 0.65 8.77 -9.66
N ILE A 113 -0.42 9.48 -9.30
CA ILE A 113 -0.45 10.95 -9.28
C ILE A 113 0.60 11.48 -8.30
N SER A 114 0.61 10.97 -7.07
CA SER A 114 1.54 11.40 -6.03
C SER A 114 3.00 11.14 -6.44
N SER A 115 3.32 9.97 -7.01
CA SER A 115 4.66 9.67 -7.50
C SER A 115 5.08 10.59 -8.66
N ALA A 116 4.17 10.90 -9.59
CA ALA A 116 4.44 11.82 -10.68
C ALA A 116 4.67 13.26 -10.20
N VAL A 117 3.85 13.74 -9.25
CA VAL A 117 3.98 15.08 -8.65
C VAL A 117 5.28 15.20 -7.85
N LEU A 118 5.63 14.19 -7.07
CA LEU A 118 6.85 14.18 -6.25
C LEU A 118 8.13 13.90 -7.08
N GLY A 119 7.99 13.45 -8.32
CA GLY A 119 9.12 13.07 -9.17
C GLY A 119 9.91 11.86 -8.66
N ARG A 120 9.28 10.99 -7.85
CA ARG A 120 9.93 9.80 -7.27
C ARG A 120 8.98 8.61 -7.18
N ALA A 121 9.56 7.41 -7.22
CA ALA A 121 8.83 6.17 -6.96
C ALA A 121 8.37 6.11 -5.49
N PRO A 122 7.35 5.28 -5.17
CA PRO A 122 7.05 4.93 -3.78
C PRO A 122 8.29 4.34 -3.10
N ASP A 123 8.48 4.63 -1.81
CA ASP A 123 9.58 4.07 -1.05
C ASP A 123 9.32 2.58 -0.77
N TYR A 124 10.30 1.76 -1.13
CA TYR A 124 10.29 0.30 -0.93
C TYR A 124 11.42 -0.16 -0.02
N THR A 125 12.15 0.79 0.60
CA THR A 125 13.20 0.50 1.57
C THR A 125 12.55 -0.21 2.75
N ALA A 126 13.02 -1.42 3.02
CA ALA A 126 12.49 -2.26 4.08
C ALA A 126 13.67 -2.96 4.76
N PRO A 127 14.19 -2.40 5.87
CA PRO A 127 15.28 -3.04 6.61
C PRO A 127 14.79 -4.39 7.15
N GLU A 128 15.65 -5.40 7.08
CA GLU A 128 15.33 -6.72 7.61
C GLU A 128 15.14 -6.64 9.14
N PRO A 129 13.99 -7.12 9.68
CA PRO A 129 13.73 -7.07 11.10
C PRO A 129 14.47 -8.19 11.84
N GLU A 130 14.75 -7.96 13.13
CA GLU A 130 15.34 -8.97 14.00
C GLU A 130 14.26 -9.82 14.67
N CYS A 131 14.50 -11.13 14.80
CA CYS A 131 13.65 -12.01 15.61
C CYS A 131 14.08 -11.95 17.07
N VAL A 132 13.22 -11.38 17.93
CA VAL A 132 13.49 -11.21 19.36
C VAL A 132 12.45 -11.91 20.21
N VAL A 133 12.82 -12.25 21.45
CA VAL A 133 11.86 -12.76 22.43
C VAL A 133 10.90 -11.65 22.83
N PHE A 134 9.60 -11.91 22.75
CA PHE A 134 8.59 -10.95 23.13
C PHE A 134 8.71 -10.52 24.60
N ALA A 135 8.65 -9.21 24.82
CA ALA A 135 8.74 -8.59 26.12
C ALA A 135 7.56 -7.62 26.32
N ARG A 136 6.72 -7.85 27.35
CA ARG A 136 5.61 -6.93 27.72
C ARG A 136 6.13 -5.58 28.23
N ARG A 137 7.33 -5.57 28.80
CA ARG A 137 8.04 -4.39 29.31
C ARG A 137 9.44 -4.40 28.73
N GLU A 138 9.96 -3.22 28.47
CA GLU A 138 11.28 -3.02 27.88
C GLU A 138 12.35 -3.87 28.58
N GLY A 139 13.06 -4.69 27.80
CA GLY A 139 14.17 -5.51 28.26
C GLY A 139 13.85 -6.75 29.09
N THR A 140 12.60 -7.03 29.47
CA THR A 140 12.27 -8.23 30.27
C THR A 140 11.50 -9.27 29.45
N PRO A 141 12.14 -10.39 29.04
CA PRO A 141 11.48 -11.47 28.33
C PRO A 141 10.25 -11.97 29.08
N SER A 142 9.13 -12.04 28.38
CA SER A 142 7.88 -12.50 28.97
C SER A 142 7.72 -14.01 28.83
N TRP A 143 7.24 -14.63 29.90
CA TRP A 143 6.88 -16.04 29.91
C TRP A 143 5.38 -16.17 29.77
N PHE A 144 4.96 -17.22 29.07
CA PHE A 144 3.56 -17.49 28.78
C PHE A 144 3.22 -18.91 29.20
N VAL A 145 2.04 -19.12 29.79
CA VAL A 145 1.53 -20.45 30.08
C VAL A 145 0.06 -20.52 29.67
N ARG A 146 -0.35 -21.62 29.03
CA ARG A 146 -1.76 -21.88 28.72
C ARG A 146 -2.43 -22.48 29.95
N ARG A 147 -3.57 -21.92 30.35
CA ARG A 147 -4.42 -22.47 31.42
C ARG A 147 -5.86 -22.64 30.92
N PRO A 148 -6.56 -23.69 31.36
CA PRO A 148 -7.99 -23.78 31.14
C PRO A 148 -8.69 -22.66 31.93
N ALA A 149 -9.66 -22.01 31.29
CA ALA A 149 -10.57 -21.04 31.87
C ALA A 149 -12.00 -21.44 31.52
N VAL A 150 -12.95 -21.07 32.37
CA VAL A 150 -14.38 -21.30 32.17
C VAL A 150 -15.05 -19.95 32.03
N ASP A 151 -15.84 -19.77 30.98
CA ASP A 151 -16.58 -18.51 30.77
C ASP A 151 -17.83 -18.44 31.67
N ALA A 152 -18.55 -17.32 31.63
CA ALA A 152 -19.78 -17.14 32.41
C ALA A 152 -20.92 -18.10 31.99
N PHE A 153 -20.78 -18.77 30.84
CA PHE A 153 -21.73 -19.74 30.29
C PHE A 153 -21.29 -21.19 30.51
N GLY A 154 -20.22 -21.44 31.26
CA GLY A 154 -19.71 -22.77 31.57
C GLY A 154 -18.88 -23.42 30.45
N ARG A 155 -18.49 -22.68 29.41
CA ARG A 155 -17.66 -23.21 28.32
C ARG A 155 -16.18 -23.14 28.70
N GLU A 156 -15.48 -24.25 28.50
CA GLU A 156 -14.04 -24.33 28.71
C GLU A 156 -13.28 -23.78 27.50
N TYR A 157 -12.28 -22.94 27.77
CA TYR A 157 -11.37 -22.41 26.75
C TYR A 157 -9.95 -22.26 27.32
N SER A 158 -8.95 -22.36 26.46
CA SER A 158 -7.55 -22.15 26.87
C SER A 158 -7.20 -20.67 26.79
N VAL A 159 -6.72 -20.10 27.90
CA VAL A 159 -6.23 -18.71 27.95
C VAL A 159 -4.74 -18.71 28.22
N GLU A 160 -4.04 -17.84 27.50
CA GLU A 160 -2.64 -17.57 27.77
C GLU A 160 -2.50 -16.51 28.86
N VAL A 161 -1.80 -16.86 29.95
CA VAL A 161 -1.56 -15.98 31.10
C VAL A 161 -0.06 -15.78 31.35
N ASP A 162 0.29 -14.86 32.26
CA ASP A 162 1.68 -14.62 32.68
C ASP A 162 2.27 -15.93 33.24
N GLY A 163 3.29 -16.43 32.55
CA GLY A 163 4.01 -17.65 32.87
C GLY A 163 5.11 -17.46 33.91
N PHE A 164 5.32 -16.24 34.42
CA PHE A 164 6.36 -15.96 35.41
C PHE A 164 5.82 -15.94 36.84
N ASN A 165 6.37 -16.78 37.73
CA ASN A 165 6.03 -16.76 39.15
C ASN A 165 6.87 -15.70 39.87
N ARG A 166 6.26 -14.55 40.18
CA ARG A 166 6.92 -13.44 40.90
C ARG A 166 7.40 -13.81 42.30
N ARG A 167 6.71 -14.72 43.00
CA ARG A 167 7.09 -15.14 44.36
C ARG A 167 8.31 -16.05 44.36
N ALA A 168 8.39 -16.95 43.39
CA ALA A 168 9.49 -17.92 43.27
C ALA A 168 10.63 -17.44 42.34
N HIS A 169 10.50 -16.23 41.75
CA HIS A 169 11.42 -15.65 40.77
C HIS A 169 11.80 -16.61 39.62
N ARG A 170 10.86 -17.45 39.17
CA ARG A 170 11.09 -18.44 38.10
C ARG A 170 9.84 -18.67 37.26
N PRO A 171 9.97 -19.11 35.99
CA PRO A 171 8.81 -19.50 35.18
C PRO A 171 8.06 -20.69 35.79
N TYR A 172 6.74 -20.76 35.53
CA TYR A 172 5.94 -21.94 35.84
C TYR A 172 6.38 -23.13 34.98
N PRO A 173 6.21 -24.38 35.46
CA PRO A 173 6.37 -25.56 34.62
C PRO A 173 5.48 -25.48 33.37
N GLY A 174 6.05 -25.74 32.19
CA GLY A 174 5.35 -25.63 30.91
C GLY A 174 5.20 -24.20 30.39
N ALA A 175 5.83 -23.21 31.02
CA ALA A 175 5.88 -21.87 30.45
C ALA A 175 6.81 -21.82 29.22
N TYR A 176 6.39 -21.12 28.18
CA TYR A 176 7.12 -20.93 26.94
C TYR A 176 7.35 -19.44 26.66
N ARG A 177 8.19 -19.18 25.65
CA ARG A 177 8.49 -17.84 25.14
C ARG A 177 7.83 -17.65 23.77
N LYS A 178 7.45 -16.41 23.48
CA LYS A 178 7.02 -15.99 22.15
C LYS A 178 8.12 -15.21 21.48
N PHE A 179 8.15 -15.29 20.16
CA PHE A 179 9.07 -14.54 19.32
C PHE A 179 8.28 -13.53 18.49
N VAL A 180 8.89 -12.38 18.22
CA VAL A 180 8.33 -11.32 17.38
C VAL A 180 9.42 -10.69 16.54
N LEU A 181 9.04 -10.11 15.42
CA LEU A 181 9.92 -9.29 14.60
C LEU A 181 9.99 -7.87 15.16
N THR A 182 11.19 -7.32 15.31
CA THR A 182 11.44 -5.96 15.79
C THR A 182 12.45 -5.25 14.87
N PRO A 183 12.14 -4.04 14.36
CA PRO A 183 10.85 -3.33 14.49
C PRO A 183 9.69 -4.09 13.85
N ASP A 184 8.44 -3.70 14.11
CA ASP A 184 7.28 -4.29 13.43
C ASP A 184 7.37 -3.99 11.93
N PRO A 185 7.58 -5.01 11.08
CA PRO A 185 7.86 -4.80 9.65
C PRO A 185 6.61 -4.47 8.83
N THR A 186 5.43 -4.39 9.45
CA THR A 186 4.16 -4.22 8.74
C THR A 186 4.15 -2.98 7.83
N ALA A 187 4.74 -1.87 8.29
CA ALA A 187 4.80 -0.63 7.50
C ALA A 187 5.74 -0.75 6.29
N ASP A 188 6.89 -1.40 6.48
CA ASP A 188 7.89 -1.59 5.43
C ASP A 188 7.39 -2.54 4.34
N ILE A 189 6.67 -3.61 4.73
CA ILE A 189 5.99 -4.53 3.80
C ILE A 189 4.93 -3.77 3.00
N LEU A 190 4.16 -2.87 3.63
CA LEU A 190 3.19 -2.03 2.92
C LEU A 190 3.87 -1.10 1.90
N GLY A 191 5.05 -0.56 2.20
CA GLY A 191 5.84 0.24 1.24
C GLY A 191 6.20 -0.56 -0.01
N ARG A 192 6.65 -1.82 0.17
CA ARG A 192 6.93 -2.74 -0.95
C ARG A 192 5.67 -3.11 -1.75
N ILE A 193 4.54 -3.29 -1.07
CA ILE A 193 3.22 -3.49 -1.71
C ILE A 193 2.86 -2.27 -2.58
N ASP A 194 2.95 -1.06 -2.03
CA ASP A 194 2.65 0.17 -2.76
C ASP A 194 3.58 0.31 -3.99
N TYR A 195 4.87 0.06 -3.85
CA TYR A 195 5.79 0.05 -4.98
C TYR A 195 5.34 -0.90 -6.10
N GLN A 196 4.96 -2.14 -5.76
CA GLN A 196 4.51 -3.11 -6.75
C GLN A 196 3.18 -2.71 -7.42
N ILE A 197 2.23 -2.15 -6.65
CA ILE A 197 0.99 -1.59 -7.20
C ILE A 197 1.31 -0.49 -8.20
N TRP A 198 2.25 0.39 -7.88
CA TRP A 198 2.69 1.47 -8.77
C TRP A 198 3.33 0.93 -10.05
N VAL A 199 4.24 -0.05 -9.98
CA VAL A 199 4.83 -0.69 -11.17
C VAL A 199 3.74 -1.32 -12.05
N ALA A 200 2.80 -2.05 -11.44
CA ALA A 200 1.69 -2.66 -12.17
C ALA A 200 0.78 -1.60 -12.81
N ALA A 201 0.56 -0.47 -12.15
CA ALA A 201 -0.21 0.65 -12.70
C ALA A 201 0.49 1.31 -13.89
N LEU A 202 1.82 1.50 -13.83
CA LEU A 202 2.59 1.99 -14.97
C LEU A 202 2.46 1.08 -16.19
N ALA A 203 2.59 -0.24 -16.01
CA ALA A 203 2.41 -1.20 -17.10
C ALA A 203 1.00 -1.13 -17.74
N LYS A 204 -0.04 -0.88 -16.93
CA LYS A 204 -1.40 -0.66 -17.44
C LYS A 204 -1.52 0.65 -18.22
N LEU A 205 -0.93 1.73 -17.73
CA LEU A 205 -0.92 3.02 -18.42
C LEU A 205 -0.17 2.95 -19.74
N GLU A 206 0.97 2.27 -19.78
CA GLU A 206 1.75 2.08 -21.00
C GLU A 206 0.94 1.35 -22.06
N SER A 207 0.32 0.23 -21.68
CA SER A 207 -0.56 -0.54 -22.56
C SER A 207 -1.74 0.29 -23.05
N ALA A 208 -2.28 1.18 -22.22
CA ALA A 208 -3.43 2.01 -22.56
C ALA A 208 -3.07 3.21 -23.45
N LEU A 209 -1.83 3.70 -23.41
CA LEU A 209 -1.43 4.96 -24.04
C LEU A 209 -0.54 4.80 -25.29
N ILE A 210 0.04 3.62 -25.52
CA ILE A 210 1.04 3.36 -26.58
C ILE A 210 0.67 3.94 -27.96
N ASP A 211 -0.60 3.82 -28.38
CA ASP A 211 -1.09 4.26 -29.70
C ASP A 211 -2.08 5.44 -29.62
N ARG A 212 -2.17 6.13 -28.46
CA ARG A 212 -3.16 7.22 -28.24
C ARG A 212 -2.55 8.61 -28.15
N LEU A 213 -1.23 8.72 -27.99
CA LEU A 213 -0.55 10.00 -27.87
C LEU A 213 -0.19 10.51 -29.27
N VAL A 214 -0.57 11.75 -29.58
CA VAL A 214 -0.38 12.38 -30.89
C VAL A 214 0.86 13.27 -30.93
N GLY A 215 1.22 13.89 -29.80
CA GLY A 215 2.30 14.88 -29.73
C GLY A 215 3.56 14.38 -29.01
N ARG A 216 3.46 13.32 -28.21
CA ARG A 216 4.54 12.78 -27.39
C ARG A 216 4.72 11.29 -27.60
N LYS A 217 5.98 10.87 -27.70
CA LYS A 217 6.34 9.46 -27.71
C LYS A 217 6.42 8.94 -26.27
N LEU A 218 5.76 7.81 -26.02
CA LEU A 218 5.85 7.11 -24.75
C LEU A 218 7.24 6.47 -24.58
N THR A 219 7.81 6.60 -23.37
CA THR A 219 9.00 5.86 -22.96
C THR A 219 8.57 4.79 -21.98
N PHE A 220 8.81 3.51 -22.31
CA PHE A 220 8.43 2.38 -21.47
C PHE A 220 9.27 2.29 -20.20
N SER A 221 8.63 1.88 -19.11
CA SER A 221 9.23 1.64 -17.82
C SER A 221 9.60 0.17 -17.69
N HIS A 222 10.88 -0.15 -17.81
CA HIS A 222 11.41 -1.50 -17.56
C HIS A 222 11.71 -1.74 -16.07
N ARG A 223 10.82 -1.29 -15.18
CA ARG A 223 11.03 -1.43 -13.74
C ARG A 223 10.73 -2.85 -13.28
N SER A 224 11.65 -3.43 -12.53
CA SER A 224 11.45 -4.68 -11.81
C SER A 224 10.33 -4.52 -10.77
N ALA A 225 9.53 -5.56 -10.57
CA ALA A 225 8.53 -5.60 -9.50
C ALA A 225 9.17 -5.80 -8.12
N THR A 226 10.34 -6.42 -8.07
CA THR A 226 11.10 -6.68 -6.84
C THR A 226 12.53 -6.16 -6.96
N PRO A 227 12.76 -4.83 -7.04
CA PRO A 227 14.09 -4.24 -7.25
C PRO A 227 15.06 -4.47 -6.10
N TRP A 228 14.58 -4.94 -4.94
CA TRP A 228 15.39 -5.35 -3.79
C TRP A 228 15.96 -6.76 -3.94
N LEU A 229 15.59 -7.51 -4.98
CA LEU A 229 16.20 -8.78 -5.33
C LEU A 229 17.25 -8.52 -6.43
N GLU A 230 18.53 -8.65 -6.09
CA GLU A 230 19.63 -8.28 -6.99
C GLU A 230 19.67 -9.13 -8.27
N ASP A 231 19.41 -10.42 -8.15
CA ASP A 231 19.67 -11.40 -9.22
C ASP A 231 18.41 -11.89 -9.97
N ARG A 232 17.21 -11.48 -9.54
CA ARG A 232 15.95 -11.97 -10.13
C ARG A 232 14.80 -11.00 -9.95
N ASP A 233 13.91 -10.97 -10.92
CA ASP A 233 12.60 -10.34 -10.77
C ASP A 233 11.55 -11.42 -10.45
N MET A 234 10.84 -11.25 -9.34
CA MET A 234 9.76 -12.14 -8.95
C MET A 234 8.41 -11.61 -9.45
N VAL A 235 7.41 -12.48 -9.47
CA VAL A 235 6.06 -12.08 -9.83
C VAL A 235 5.56 -11.04 -8.82
N GLY A 236 5.28 -9.84 -9.30
CA GLY A 236 4.70 -8.77 -8.50
C GLY A 236 3.17 -8.81 -8.44
N ILE A 237 2.61 -7.87 -7.68
CA ILE A 237 1.18 -7.59 -7.66
C ILE A 237 0.62 -7.37 -9.07
N GLN A 238 -0.59 -7.86 -9.30
CA GLN A 238 -1.34 -7.65 -10.53
C GLN A 238 -2.55 -6.76 -10.30
N LEU A 239 -2.94 -6.01 -11.33
CA LEU A 239 -4.17 -5.23 -11.33
C LEU A 239 -5.27 -5.96 -12.12
N CYS A 240 -6.35 -6.33 -11.43
CA CYS A 240 -7.56 -6.91 -12.02
C CYS A 240 -8.65 -5.85 -12.11
N ARG A 241 -9.61 -5.96 -13.04
CA ARG A 241 -10.74 -5.02 -13.05
C ARG A 241 -11.64 -5.30 -11.86
N ALA A 242 -11.92 -4.26 -11.08
CA ALA A 242 -12.61 -4.36 -9.80
C ALA A 242 -13.97 -5.04 -9.95
N PHE A 243 -14.73 -4.77 -11.02
CA PHE A 243 -15.89 -5.55 -11.46
C PHE A 243 -16.11 -5.27 -12.95
N GLY A 244 -16.17 -6.30 -13.79
CA GLY A 244 -16.84 -6.22 -15.09
C GLY A 244 -18.31 -6.55 -14.88
N ASP A 245 -19.22 -5.83 -15.55
CA ASP A 245 -20.64 -6.18 -15.59
C ASP A 245 -20.78 -7.68 -15.82
N THR A 246 -21.27 -8.38 -14.81
CA THR A 246 -21.73 -9.76 -14.95
C THR A 246 -22.91 -9.69 -15.91
N LYS A 247 -22.67 -9.86 -17.22
CA LYS A 247 -23.74 -10.24 -18.13
C LYS A 247 -24.33 -11.52 -17.55
N ARG A 248 -25.53 -11.41 -16.97
CA ARG A 248 -26.40 -12.56 -16.67
C ARG A 248 -26.45 -13.40 -17.93
N VAL A 249 -25.76 -14.54 -17.93
CA VAL A 249 -26.03 -15.59 -18.89
C VAL A 249 -27.39 -16.16 -18.46
N GLU A 250 -28.45 -15.77 -19.16
CA GLU A 250 -29.73 -16.45 -19.05
C GLU A 250 -29.53 -17.94 -19.40
N PRO A 251 -30.03 -18.87 -18.59
CA PRO A 251 -30.01 -20.27 -18.97
C PRO A 251 -30.92 -20.42 -20.19
N GLN A 252 -30.32 -20.82 -21.31
CA GLN A 252 -31.07 -21.33 -22.45
C GLN A 252 -31.79 -22.60 -21.99
N ASN A 253 -33.06 -22.47 -21.62
CA ASN A 253 -33.98 -23.59 -21.54
C ASN A 253 -34.09 -24.18 -22.95
N LYS A 254 -33.45 -25.33 -23.17
CA LYS A 254 -33.78 -26.23 -24.26
C LYS A 254 -34.94 -27.12 -23.82
N CYS A 255 -35.91 -27.22 -24.72
CA CYS A 255 -37.19 -27.92 -24.62
C CYS A 255 -37.08 -29.36 -24.12
#